data_AF-A0A9D6K8K1-F1
#
_entry.id   AF-A0A9D6K8K1-F1
#
_cell.length_a   1.000
_cell.length_b   1.000
_cell.length_c   1.000
_cell.angle_alpha   90.00
_cell.angle_beta   90.00
_cell.angle_gamma   90.00
#
_symmetry.space_group_name_H-M   'P 1'
#
loop_
_entity.id
_entity.type
_entity.pdbx_description
1 polymer ?
#
loop_
_entity_poly.entity_id
_entity_poly.type
_entity_poly.pdbx_seq_one_letter_code
_entity_poly.pdbx_strand_id
1 'polypeptide(L)'
;VIADLKAIFFVKDFAGNVKHKEVKQFDPSKPAPGRKIRVVFKDGEVMVGITQGYQPERPGFFLLPADGQSNNERCFVVASATSEVTFL
;
A
#
# COMPACT_ATOMS: atom_id res chain seq x y z
N VAL A 1 1.66 4.97 20.12
CA VAL A 1 1.48 6.18 19.27
C VAL A 1 1.38 5.72 17.81
N ILE A 2 0.91 6.54 16.84
CA ILE A 2 0.83 6.13 15.42
C ILE A 2 2.17 5.59 14.87
N ALA A 3 3.29 6.11 15.38
CA ALA A 3 4.64 5.68 14.99
C ALA A 3 4.95 4.20 15.28
N ASP A 4 4.18 3.55 16.15
CA ASP A 4 4.33 2.14 16.52
C ASP A 4 3.47 1.21 15.62
N LEU A 5 2.62 1.80 14.78
CA LEU A 5 1.78 1.05 13.84
C LEU A 5 2.56 0.75 12.57
N LYS A 6 2.18 -0.34 11.92
CA LYS A 6 2.66 -0.66 10.57
C LYS A 6 2.00 0.20 9.50
N ALA A 7 0.67 0.21 9.52
CA ALA A 7 -0.17 0.95 8.60
C ALA A 7 -1.59 1.05 9.16
N ILE A 8 -2.37 1.97 8.62
CA ILE A 8 -3.83 2.03 8.80
C ILE A 8 -4.46 1.60 7.47
N PHE A 9 -5.27 0.55 7.52
CA PHE A 9 -5.93 -0.02 6.34
C PHE A 9 -7.38 0.46 6.27
N PHE A 10 -7.75 1.00 5.11
CA PHE A 10 -9.11 1.35 4.77
C PHE A 10 -9.65 0.23 3.88
N VAL A 11 -10.51 -0.60 4.46
CA VAL A 11 -11.04 -1.82 3.84
C VAL A 11 -12.45 -1.60 3.32
N LYS A 12 -12.80 -2.26 2.20
CA LYS A 12 -14.16 -2.30 1.65
C LYS A 12 -15.12 -2.99 2.62
N ASP A 13 -14.66 -4.08 3.21
CA ASP A 13 -15.45 -4.91 4.11
C ASP A 13 -14.55 -5.55 5.19
N PHE A 14 -15.08 -5.73 6.40
CA PHE A 14 -14.32 -6.30 7.51
C PHE A 14 -14.18 -7.83 7.43
N ALA A 15 -15.10 -8.54 6.76
CA ALA A 15 -14.97 -9.97 6.53
C ALA A 15 -14.03 -10.26 5.34
N GLY A 16 -14.04 -9.40 4.33
CA GLY A 16 -13.21 -9.52 3.14
C GLY A 16 -13.54 -10.78 2.32
N ASN A 17 -12.60 -11.21 1.48
CA ASN A 17 -12.73 -12.43 0.70
C ASN A 17 -11.51 -13.34 0.93
N VAL A 18 -11.68 -14.37 1.76
CA VAL A 18 -10.63 -15.34 2.10
C VAL A 18 -10.15 -16.14 0.89
N LYS A 19 -10.96 -16.25 -0.17
CA LYS A 19 -10.57 -16.94 -1.40
C LYS A 19 -9.76 -16.06 -2.35
N HIS A 20 -9.78 -14.74 -2.14
CA HIS A 20 -9.03 -13.80 -2.98
C HIS A 20 -7.53 -13.93 -2.69
N LYS A 21 -6.74 -14.04 -3.75
CA LYS A 21 -5.28 -14.02 -3.65
C LYS A 21 -4.80 -12.67 -4.16
N GLU A 22 -4.30 -11.85 -3.26
CA GLU A 22 -3.80 -10.51 -3.60
C GLU A 22 -2.68 -10.60 -4.65
N VAL A 23 -2.79 -9.76 -5.67
CA VAL A 23 -1.76 -9.63 -6.72
C VAL A 23 -0.99 -8.32 -6.56
N LYS A 24 0.30 -8.32 -6.91
CA LYS A 24 1.17 -7.14 -6.84
C LYS A 24 1.40 -6.52 -8.21
N GLN A 25 0.39 -6.60 -9.08
CA GLN A 25 0.46 -6.22 -10.48
C GLN A 25 -0.65 -5.21 -10.80
N PHE A 26 -0.31 -4.24 -11.63
CA PHE A 26 -1.27 -3.28 -12.15
C PHE A 26 -2.00 -3.88 -13.35
N ASP A 27 -3.31 -3.72 -13.40
CA ASP A 27 -4.11 -4.01 -14.59
C ASP A 27 -3.79 -2.99 -15.70
N PRO A 28 -3.18 -3.39 -16.82
CA PRO A 28 -2.83 -2.46 -17.91
C PRO A 28 -4.04 -1.80 -18.55
N SER A 29 -5.24 -2.40 -18.43
CA SER A 29 -6.49 -1.85 -18.95
C SER A 29 -7.09 -0.77 -18.04
N LYS A 30 -6.59 -0.63 -16.81
CA LYS A 30 -7.08 0.33 -15.80
C LYS A 30 -5.93 1.18 -15.25
N PRO A 31 -5.36 2.09 -16.07
CA PRO A 31 -4.34 3.00 -15.59
C PRO A 31 -4.90 3.91 -14.49
N ALA A 32 -4.19 3.98 -13.37
CA ALA A 32 -4.54 4.87 -12.25
C ALA A 32 -3.50 5.99 -12.12
N PRO A 33 -3.94 7.24 -11.85
CA PRO A 33 -3.05 8.39 -11.77
C PRO A 33 -2.19 8.36 -10.50
N GLY A 34 -0.92 8.69 -10.64
CA GLY A 34 0.04 8.79 -9.54
C GLY A 34 1.34 8.03 -9.81
N ARG A 35 2.22 7.96 -8.82
CA ARG A 35 3.52 7.27 -8.92
C ARG A 35 3.39 5.85 -8.42
N LYS A 36 3.79 4.89 -9.24
CA LYS A 36 3.87 3.48 -8.83
C LYS A 36 5.04 3.30 -7.88
N ILE A 37 4.79 2.60 -6.78
CA ILE A 37 5.79 2.32 -5.76
C ILE A 37 5.70 0.89 -5.28
N ARG A 38 6.84 0.38 -4.83
CA ARG A 38 6.99 -0.83 -4.05
C ARG A 38 7.45 -0.44 -2.65
N VAL A 39 6.75 -0.93 -1.64
CA VAL A 39 7.07 -0.72 -0.22
C VAL A 39 7.44 -2.06 0.38
N VAL A 40 8.63 -2.14 0.98
CA VAL A 40 9.05 -3.25 1.82
C VAL A 40 8.92 -2.82 3.27
N PHE A 41 8.23 -3.62 4.07
CA PHE A 41 8.11 -3.42 5.50
C PHE A 41 9.25 -4.11 6.25
N LYS A 42 9.53 -3.63 7.47
CA LYS A 42 10.56 -4.21 8.35
C LYS A 42 10.31 -5.67 8.72
N ASP A 43 9.06 -6.15 8.63
CA ASP A 43 8.70 -7.56 8.82
C ASP A 43 8.79 -8.41 7.53
N GLY A 44 9.26 -7.83 6.43
CA GLY A 44 9.45 -8.51 5.15
C GLY A 44 8.22 -8.52 4.25
N GLU A 45 7.06 -8.03 4.70
CA GLU A 45 5.91 -7.88 3.80
C GLU A 45 6.18 -6.83 2.71
N VAL A 46 5.55 -7.02 1.56
CA VAL A 46 5.72 -6.14 0.40
C VAL A 46 4.34 -5.71 -0.10
N MET A 47 4.11 -4.40 -0.16
CA MET A 47 2.97 -3.81 -0.87
C MET A 47 3.42 -3.14 -2.15
N VAL A 48 2.61 -3.27 -3.20
CA VAL A 48 2.80 -2.56 -4.47
C VAL A 48 1.53 -1.78 -4.74
N GLY A 49 1.70 -0.52 -5.15
CA GLY A 49 0.56 0.36 -5.35
C GLY A 49 0.95 1.71 -5.89
N ILE A 50 0.00 2.64 -5.85
CA ILE A 50 0.18 4.01 -6.31
C ILE A 50 0.13 4.96 -5.12
N THR A 51 1.02 5.94 -5.12
CA THR A 51 0.98 7.09 -4.23
C THR A 51 0.83 8.39 -5.01
N GLN A 52 0.16 9.38 -4.41
CA GLN A 52 0.12 10.74 -4.94
C GLN A 52 1.38 11.54 -4.58
N GLY A 53 2.08 11.14 -3.52
CA GLY A 53 3.29 11.81 -3.06
C GLY A 53 3.99 11.03 -1.97
N TYR A 54 5.32 11.06 -1.99
CA TYR A 54 6.16 10.41 -0.99
C TYR A 54 7.27 11.37 -0.57
N GLN A 55 7.39 11.57 0.74
CA GLN A 55 8.43 12.35 1.41
C GLN A 55 8.86 11.54 2.64
N PRO A 56 10.10 11.02 2.68
CA PRO A 56 10.58 10.17 3.77
C PRO A 56 10.48 10.80 5.17
N GLU A 57 10.52 12.13 5.24
CA GLU A 57 10.49 12.90 6.49
C GLU A 57 9.08 12.99 7.09
N ARG A 58 8.04 12.63 6.32
CA ARG A 58 6.67 12.60 6.84
C ARG A 58 6.43 11.34 7.67
N PRO A 59 5.50 11.38 8.65
CA PRO A 59 5.15 10.19 9.45
C PRO A 59 4.65 8.99 8.64
N GLY A 60 4.16 9.23 7.43
CA GLY A 60 3.63 8.21 6.54
C GLY A 60 3.08 8.80 5.25
N PHE A 61 2.54 7.94 4.41
CA PHE A 61 1.99 8.29 3.10
C PHE A 61 0.86 7.33 2.71
N PHE A 62 0.00 7.78 1.80
CA PHE A 62 -1.06 6.92 1.27
C PHE A 62 -0.56 6.04 0.13
N LEU A 63 -0.97 4.78 0.14
CA LEU A 63 -0.77 3.81 -0.93
C LEU A 63 -2.14 3.24 -1.32
N LEU A 64 -2.44 3.23 -2.61
CA LEU A 64 -3.58 2.52 -3.19
C LEU A 64 -3.05 1.22 -3.80
N PRO A 65 -3.52 0.02 -3.37
CA PRO A 65 -2.98 -1.24 -3.87
C PRO A 65 -3.08 -1.38 -5.39
N ALA A 66 -2.10 -2.07 -5.98
CA ALA A 66 -2.09 -2.35 -7.41
C ALA A 66 -3.23 -3.28 -7.85
N ASP A 67 -3.63 -4.19 -6.96
CA ASP A 67 -4.78 -5.07 -7.15
C ASP A 67 -6.09 -4.34 -6.93
N GLY A 68 -6.80 -4.04 -8.02
CA GLY A 68 -8.12 -3.42 -7.97
C GLY A 68 -9.20 -4.26 -7.27
N GLN A 69 -8.98 -5.58 -7.14
CA GLN A 69 -9.88 -6.48 -6.41
C GLN A 69 -9.49 -6.64 -4.93
N SER A 70 -8.39 -6.02 -4.49
CA SER A 70 -8.00 -6.04 -3.08
C SER A 70 -9.13 -5.51 -2.19
N ASN A 71 -9.25 -6.09 -0.99
CA ASN A 71 -10.13 -5.58 0.04
C ASN A 71 -9.63 -4.26 0.62
N ASN A 72 -8.30 -4.03 0.57
CA ASN A 72 -7.70 -2.76 0.94
C ASN A 72 -7.96 -1.75 -0.18
N GLU A 73 -8.77 -0.73 0.07
CA GLU A 73 -8.98 0.38 -0.87
C GLU A 73 -7.81 1.35 -0.83
N ARG A 74 -7.30 1.58 0.38
CA ARG A 74 -6.22 2.50 0.64
C ARG A 74 -5.51 2.12 1.94
N CYS A 75 -4.21 2.40 2.00
CA CYS A 75 -3.41 2.21 3.19
C CYS A 75 -2.71 3.52 3.51
N PHE A 76 -2.77 3.99 4.76
CA PHE A 76 -1.79 4.94 5.25
C PHE A 76 -0.61 4.15 5.81
N VAL A 77 0.48 4.11 5.04
CA VAL A 77 1.72 3.41 5.41
C VAL A 77 2.50 4.28 6.37
N VAL A 78 2.87 3.75 7.54
CA VAL A 78 3.70 4.47 8.51
C VAL A 78 5.17 4.34 8.10
N ALA A 79 5.85 5.46 7.91
CA ALA A 79 7.21 5.48 7.36
C ALA A 79 8.21 4.73 8.25
N SER A 80 8.07 4.84 9.58
CA SER A 80 8.91 4.14 10.55
C SER A 80 8.83 2.61 10.45
N ALA A 81 7.76 2.06 9.86
CA ALA A 81 7.58 0.62 9.66
C ALA A 81 8.16 0.11 8.33
N THR A 82 8.58 1.00 7.44
CA THR A 82 9.17 0.64 6.15
C THR A 82 10.67 0.40 6.27
N SER A 83 11.20 -0.53 5.48
CA SER A 83 12.64 -0.75 5.28
C SER A 83 13.10 -0.17 3.95
N GLU A 84 12.25 -0.21 2.91
CA GLU A 84 12.57 0.30 1.58
C GLU A 84 11.31 0.83 0.90
N VAL A 85 11.42 1.95 0.19
CA VAL A 85 10.38 2.48 -0.70
C VAL A 85 11.02 2.80 -2.05
N THR A 86 10.57 2.13 -3.11
CA THR A 86 11.15 2.23 -4.46
C THR A 86 10.07 2.70 -5.43
N PHE A 87 10.40 3.65 -6.30
CA PHE A 87 9.54 3.99 -7.44
C PHE A 87 9.70 2.96 -8.56
N LEU A 88 8.58 2.57 -9.18
CA LEU A 88 8.52 1.59 -10.29
C LEU A 88 8.29 2.28 -11.63
#